data_AF-A0A659V2Q3-F1
#
_entry.id   AF-A0A659V2Q3-F1
#
_cell.length_a   1.000
_cell.length_b   1.000
_cell.length_c   1.000
_cell.angle_alpha   90.00
_cell.angle_beta   90.00
_cell.angle_gamma   90.00
#
_symmetry.space_group_name_H-M   'P 1'
#
loop_
_entity.id
_entity.type
_entity.pdbx_description
1 polymer ?
#
loop_
_entity_poly.entity_id
_entity_poly.type
_entity_poly.pdbx_seq_one_letter_code
_entity_poly.pdbx_strand_id
1 'polypeptide(L)'
;MSWTVEDLRRLDAKFAKDGVHMHQRPFRAAVELLGPGFRIGVGANPEVKKITDAYRAMLPEAQDSWPGMGIGLAVSMDRVRKMVLPVVFGSHNGPLDIAGPLAFDSPEDWWHWCREDRAIAAESYFAFADLFDFAYGVDDVRDREPQAQTLWRMAGSNLSDAANALPAAFGVDSLLQPICMVAELSLKAALVFNGADPNEFKGPKGHDVPGLADRLSAEAPHREDIKVAEIIRQLPPYVKSRYAPAGLTRLRVARLALAVQFVAAATVRRFSRQRDLASQMETGGWPAPRPPFFP
;
A
#
# COMPACT_ATOMS: atom_id res chain seq x y z
N MET A 1 -28.70 -5.06 -21.64
CA MET A 1 -27.80 -4.40 -22.61
C MET A 1 -26.75 -5.42 -23.02
N SER A 2 -26.48 -5.57 -24.32
CA SER A 2 -25.35 -6.36 -24.81
C SER A 2 -24.16 -5.44 -25.06
N TRP A 3 -23.03 -5.70 -24.42
CA TRP A 3 -21.75 -5.05 -24.70
C TRP A 3 -20.92 -5.95 -25.65
N THR A 4 -19.99 -5.34 -26.38
CA THR A 4 -19.06 -6.05 -27.27
C THR A 4 -17.61 -5.82 -26.87
N VAL A 5 -16.69 -6.61 -27.42
CA VAL A 5 -15.24 -6.38 -27.24
C VAL A 5 -14.82 -5.01 -27.79
N GLU A 6 -15.49 -4.53 -28.84
CA GLU A 6 -15.20 -3.21 -29.41
C GLU A 6 -15.61 -2.07 -28.47
N ASP A 7 -16.69 -2.25 -27.71
CA ASP A 7 -17.05 -1.33 -26.62
C ASP A 7 -15.96 -1.27 -25.55
N LEU A 8 -15.39 -2.42 -25.19
CA LEU A 8 -14.29 -2.48 -24.23
C LEU A 8 -13.03 -1.78 -24.74
N ARG A 9 -12.68 -1.93 -26.03
CA ARG A 9 -11.56 -1.22 -26.67
C ARG A 9 -11.78 0.28 -26.68
N ARG A 10 -12.99 0.73 -27.04
CA ARG A 10 -13.35 2.15 -27.04
C ARG A 10 -13.25 2.74 -25.63
N LEU A 11 -13.75 2.01 -24.63
CA LEU A 11 -13.65 2.42 -23.22
C LEU A 11 -12.21 2.41 -22.72
N ASP A 12 -11.39 1.41 -23.08
CA ASP A 12 -9.96 1.42 -22.76
C ASP A 12 -9.24 2.62 -23.34
N ALA A 13 -9.45 2.93 -24.63
CA ALA A 13 -8.85 4.09 -25.26
C ALA A 13 -9.28 5.41 -24.60
N LYS A 14 -10.56 5.52 -24.20
CA LYS A 14 -11.08 6.65 -23.42
C LYS A 14 -10.37 6.75 -22.07
N PHE A 15 -10.38 5.68 -21.29
CA PHE A 15 -9.79 5.64 -19.95
C PHE A 15 -8.27 5.86 -19.97
N ALA A 16 -7.57 5.37 -20.99
CA ALA A 16 -6.15 5.64 -21.20
C ALA A 16 -5.88 7.12 -21.44
N LYS A 17 -6.68 7.79 -22.28
CA LYS A 17 -6.58 9.24 -22.53
C LYS A 17 -6.90 10.05 -21.27
N ASP A 18 -7.85 9.59 -20.47
CA ASP A 18 -8.26 10.21 -19.21
C ASP A 18 -7.26 9.93 -18.06
N GLY A 19 -6.16 9.21 -18.31
CA GLY A 19 -5.15 8.88 -17.31
C GLY A 19 -5.61 7.88 -16.24
N VAL A 20 -6.69 7.13 -16.48
CA VAL A 20 -7.15 6.08 -15.58
C VAL A 20 -6.12 4.95 -15.56
N HIS A 21 -5.66 4.60 -14.36
CA HIS A 21 -4.73 3.50 -14.17
C HIS A 21 -5.28 2.20 -14.76
N MET A 22 -4.41 1.41 -15.39
CA MET A 22 -4.77 0.17 -16.09
C MET A 22 -5.60 -0.79 -15.21
N HIS A 23 -5.25 -0.91 -13.94
CA HIS A 23 -5.96 -1.73 -12.94
C HIS A 23 -7.32 -1.18 -12.50
N GLN A 24 -7.75 0.00 -12.94
CA GLN A 24 -9.09 0.53 -12.61
C GLN A 24 -10.04 0.39 -13.79
N ARG A 25 -9.50 0.25 -15.00
CA ARG A 25 -10.28 0.30 -16.23
C ARG A 25 -11.29 -0.84 -16.37
N PRO A 26 -11.01 -2.10 -15.98
CA PRO A 26 -12.04 -3.14 -15.98
C PRO A 26 -13.25 -2.81 -15.09
N PHE A 27 -13.01 -2.22 -13.90
CA PHE A 27 -14.08 -1.80 -12.97
C PHE A 27 -14.91 -0.71 -13.60
N ARG A 28 -14.24 0.34 -14.11
CA ARG A 28 -14.90 1.49 -14.70
C ARG A 28 -15.66 1.11 -15.96
N ALA A 29 -15.14 0.18 -16.75
CA ALA A 29 -15.85 -0.37 -17.90
C ALA A 29 -17.13 -1.09 -17.45
N ALA A 30 -17.07 -1.92 -16.42
CA ALA A 30 -18.26 -2.59 -15.88
C ALA A 30 -19.28 -1.59 -15.31
N VAL A 31 -18.84 -0.56 -14.59
CA VAL A 31 -19.72 0.51 -14.08
C VAL A 31 -20.36 1.29 -15.24
N GLU A 32 -19.58 1.70 -16.24
CA GLU A 32 -20.07 2.51 -17.36
C GLU A 32 -21.02 1.70 -18.28
N LEU A 33 -20.73 0.42 -18.54
CA LEU A 33 -21.56 -0.43 -19.40
C LEU A 33 -22.84 -0.91 -18.73
N LEU A 34 -22.80 -1.19 -17.42
CA LEU A 34 -23.94 -1.75 -16.71
C LEU A 34 -24.81 -0.67 -16.05
N GLY A 35 -24.26 0.52 -15.78
CA GLY A 35 -24.98 1.64 -15.17
C GLY A 35 -25.72 1.21 -13.89
N PRO A 36 -27.04 1.46 -13.78
CA PRO A 36 -27.86 1.01 -12.63
C PRO A 36 -27.88 -0.52 -12.42
N GLY A 37 -27.49 -1.30 -13.42
CA GLY A 37 -27.35 -2.76 -13.34
C GLY A 37 -26.02 -3.23 -12.77
N PHE A 38 -25.07 -2.33 -12.48
CA PHE A 38 -23.82 -2.68 -11.83
C PHE A 38 -24.07 -3.11 -10.37
N ARG A 39 -23.77 -4.38 -10.06
CA ARG A 39 -23.94 -4.95 -8.71
C ARG A 39 -22.86 -5.98 -8.43
N ILE A 40 -22.24 -5.89 -7.27
CA ILE A 40 -21.19 -6.79 -6.76
C ILE A 40 -21.56 -7.26 -5.35
N GLY A 41 -21.03 -8.41 -4.92
CA GLY A 41 -21.38 -9.03 -3.64
C GLY A 41 -22.67 -9.86 -3.69
N VAL A 42 -23.47 -9.82 -2.62
CA VAL A 42 -24.73 -10.59 -2.54
C VAL A 42 -25.73 -10.04 -3.58
N GLY A 43 -26.17 -10.90 -4.51
CA GLY A 43 -27.00 -10.48 -5.64
C GLY A 43 -26.21 -9.84 -6.79
N ALA A 44 -24.91 -10.15 -6.90
CA ALA A 44 -24.05 -9.66 -7.97
C ALA A 44 -24.62 -9.92 -9.37
N ASN A 45 -24.44 -8.95 -10.26
CA ASN A 45 -24.75 -9.10 -11.67
C ASN A 45 -23.61 -9.91 -12.32
N PRO A 46 -23.87 -11.11 -12.89
CA PRO A 46 -22.83 -11.94 -13.51
C PRO A 46 -22.13 -11.25 -14.69
N GLU A 47 -22.77 -10.25 -15.31
CA GLU A 47 -22.16 -9.45 -16.37
C GLU A 47 -20.95 -8.63 -15.89
N VAL A 48 -20.89 -8.26 -14.60
CA VAL A 48 -19.69 -7.61 -14.04
C VAL A 48 -18.48 -8.51 -14.23
N LYS A 49 -18.62 -9.79 -13.87
CA LYS A 49 -17.53 -10.77 -14.00
C LYS A 49 -17.14 -10.96 -15.46
N LYS A 50 -18.12 -11.14 -16.36
CA LYS A 50 -17.86 -11.34 -17.80
C LYS A 50 -17.14 -10.15 -18.43
N ILE A 51 -17.56 -8.91 -18.12
CA ILE A 51 -16.88 -7.70 -18.59
C ILE A 51 -15.45 -7.67 -18.07
N THR A 52 -15.25 -7.91 -16.77
CA THR A 52 -13.91 -7.90 -16.18
C THR A 52 -13.00 -9.00 -16.74
N ASP A 53 -13.51 -10.21 -16.98
CA ASP A 53 -12.75 -11.32 -17.56
C ASP A 53 -12.38 -11.02 -19.03
N ALA A 54 -13.32 -10.49 -19.81
CA ALA A 54 -13.05 -10.09 -21.20
C ALA A 54 -12.02 -8.96 -21.28
N TYR A 55 -12.09 -8.00 -20.35
CA TYR A 55 -11.10 -6.92 -20.25
C TYR A 55 -9.72 -7.45 -19.86
N ARG A 56 -9.65 -8.42 -18.94
CA ARG A 56 -8.40 -9.11 -18.56
C ARG A 56 -7.78 -9.89 -19.72
N ALA A 57 -8.59 -10.49 -20.58
CA ALA A 57 -8.09 -11.17 -21.77
C ALA A 57 -7.45 -10.19 -22.77
N MET A 58 -7.92 -8.94 -22.80
CA MET A 58 -7.34 -7.88 -23.62
C MET A 58 -6.09 -7.23 -23.01
N LEU A 59 -6.01 -7.18 -21.68
CA LEU A 59 -4.91 -6.56 -20.92
C LEU A 59 -4.41 -7.52 -19.83
N PRO A 60 -3.60 -8.53 -20.19
CA PRO A 60 -3.04 -9.48 -19.24
C PRO A 60 -2.28 -8.80 -18.10
N GLU A 61 -1.62 -7.67 -18.37
CA GLU A 61 -0.85 -6.89 -17.40
C GLU A 61 -1.74 -6.26 -16.31
N ALA A 62 -3.05 -6.11 -16.56
CA ALA A 62 -3.98 -5.64 -15.53
C ALA A 62 -4.17 -6.69 -14.43
N GLN A 63 -3.91 -7.98 -14.67
CA GLN A 63 -4.03 -9.05 -13.67
C GLN A 63 -3.14 -8.82 -12.46
N ASP A 64 -1.97 -8.20 -12.66
CA ASP A 64 -0.95 -7.98 -11.64
C ASP A 64 -1.32 -6.94 -10.57
N SER A 65 -2.42 -6.22 -10.76
CA SER A 65 -2.83 -5.09 -9.89
C SER A 65 -4.34 -4.97 -9.72
N TRP A 66 -5.11 -5.91 -10.29
CA TRP A 66 -6.56 -5.91 -10.29
C TRP A 66 -7.13 -6.97 -9.33
N PRO A 67 -8.21 -6.68 -8.57
CA PRO A 67 -8.75 -5.37 -8.21
C PRO A 67 -8.01 -4.83 -6.98
N GLY A 68 -7.10 -3.88 -7.16
CA GLY A 68 -6.25 -3.37 -6.08
C GLY A 68 -6.70 -2.02 -5.53
N MET A 69 -7.00 -1.92 -4.23
CA MET A 69 -7.10 -0.64 -3.49
C MET A 69 -5.73 -0.04 -3.19
N GLY A 70 -4.69 -0.87 -3.14
CA GLY A 70 -3.33 -0.44 -2.89
C GLY A 70 -2.34 -1.56 -3.21
N ILE A 71 -1.10 -1.19 -3.46
CA ILE A 71 0.01 -2.12 -3.65
C ILE A 71 1.04 -1.85 -2.55
N GLY A 72 1.42 -2.90 -1.86
CA GLY A 72 2.47 -2.91 -0.85
C GLY A 72 3.24 -4.21 -0.93
N LEU A 73 3.86 -4.63 0.17
CA LEU A 73 4.67 -5.84 0.19
C LEU A 73 4.60 -6.57 1.54
N ALA A 74 4.95 -7.85 1.49
CA ALA A 74 5.34 -8.63 2.65
C ALA A 74 6.74 -9.21 2.46
N VAL A 75 7.39 -9.54 3.56
CA VAL A 75 8.78 -10.00 3.58
C VAL A 75 8.89 -11.31 4.38
N SER A 76 9.61 -12.28 3.84
CA SER A 76 10.08 -13.48 4.55
C SER A 76 11.60 -13.51 4.42
N MET A 77 12.29 -13.09 5.49
CA MET A 77 13.72 -12.78 5.46
C MET A 77 14.07 -11.73 4.39
N ASP A 78 14.72 -12.10 3.29
CA ASP A 78 15.04 -11.23 2.15
C ASP A 78 14.20 -11.56 0.90
N ARG A 79 13.26 -12.51 1.02
CA ARG A 79 12.26 -12.82 0.00
C ARG A 79 11.13 -11.83 0.13
N VAL A 80 10.95 -11.00 -0.90
CA VAL A 80 9.89 -10.00 -0.96
C VAL A 80 8.79 -10.50 -1.89
N ARG A 81 7.54 -10.39 -1.46
CA ARG A 81 6.38 -10.54 -2.34
C ARG A 81 5.59 -9.25 -2.39
N LYS A 82 5.20 -8.87 -3.59
CA LYS A 82 4.19 -7.83 -3.83
C LYS A 82 2.87 -8.29 -3.21
N MET A 83 2.22 -7.38 -2.51
CA MET A 83 0.87 -7.54 -2.00
C MET A 83 -0.06 -6.61 -2.77
N VAL A 84 -1.12 -7.16 -3.33
CA VAL A 84 -2.20 -6.39 -3.97
C VAL A 84 -3.41 -6.44 -3.05
N LEU A 85 -3.69 -5.31 -2.40
CA LEU A 85 -4.80 -5.21 -1.46
C LEU A 85 -6.12 -5.24 -2.22
N PRO A 86 -7.02 -6.20 -1.97
CA PRO A 86 -8.28 -6.27 -2.71
C PRO A 86 -9.24 -5.13 -2.34
N VAL A 87 -10.16 -4.82 -3.25
CA VAL A 87 -11.35 -4.02 -2.91
C VAL A 87 -12.32 -4.89 -2.09
N VAL A 88 -12.35 -4.66 -0.78
CA VAL A 88 -13.25 -5.27 0.20
C VAL A 88 -14.57 -4.49 0.29
N PHE A 89 -15.70 -5.21 0.19
CA PHE A 89 -17.06 -4.69 0.41
C PHE A 89 -17.72 -5.41 1.59
N GLY A 90 -18.39 -4.64 2.46
CA GLY A 90 -19.12 -5.19 3.61
C GLY A 90 -18.23 -5.57 4.80
N SER A 91 -18.80 -6.31 5.74
CA SER A 91 -18.12 -6.80 6.94
C SER A 91 -17.61 -8.23 6.69
N HIS A 92 -16.33 -8.49 6.95
CA HIS A 92 -15.78 -9.85 6.91
C HIS A 92 -15.88 -10.48 8.30
N ASN A 93 -16.68 -11.55 8.42
CA ASN A 93 -16.78 -12.35 9.63
C ASN A 93 -16.06 -13.69 9.40
N GLY A 94 -14.73 -13.67 9.48
CA GLY A 94 -13.91 -14.86 9.25
C GLY A 94 -12.41 -14.59 9.43
N PRO A 95 -11.57 -15.64 9.38
CA PRO A 95 -10.13 -15.45 9.37
C PRO A 95 -9.73 -14.60 8.16
N LEU A 96 -8.76 -13.73 8.37
CA LEU A 96 -8.24 -12.88 7.31
C LEU A 96 -7.39 -13.72 6.35
N ASP A 97 -7.70 -13.64 5.06
CA ASP A 97 -6.91 -14.25 4.00
C ASP A 97 -5.69 -13.39 3.66
N ILE A 98 -4.50 -13.89 3.99
CA ILE A 98 -3.22 -13.27 3.66
C ILE A 98 -2.58 -13.89 2.40
N ALA A 99 -2.92 -15.14 2.08
CA ALA A 99 -2.34 -15.88 0.96
C ALA A 99 -2.78 -15.29 -0.38
N GLY A 100 -4.08 -15.00 -0.53
CA GLY A 100 -4.66 -14.44 -1.75
C GLY A 100 -4.04 -13.09 -2.16
N PRO A 101 -4.00 -12.07 -1.29
CA PRO A 101 -3.37 -10.77 -1.59
C PRO A 101 -1.88 -10.84 -1.97
N LEU A 102 -1.18 -11.90 -1.57
CA LEU A 102 0.22 -12.18 -1.92
C LEU A 102 0.38 -13.09 -3.14
N ALA A 103 -0.71 -13.43 -3.82
CA ALA A 103 -0.75 -14.32 -4.97
C ALA A 103 -0.12 -15.71 -4.68
N PHE A 104 -0.48 -16.30 -3.55
CA PHE A 104 -0.26 -17.73 -3.31
C PHE A 104 -1.48 -18.53 -3.76
N ASP A 105 -1.23 -19.74 -4.28
CA ASP A 105 -2.29 -20.65 -4.69
C ASP A 105 -3.02 -21.28 -3.50
N SER A 106 -2.32 -21.40 -2.35
CA SER A 106 -2.85 -21.96 -1.12
C SER A 106 -2.27 -21.29 0.15
N PRO A 107 -3.00 -21.34 1.30
CA PRO A 107 -2.44 -20.98 2.60
C PRO A 107 -1.19 -21.79 2.97
N GLU A 108 -1.10 -23.04 2.55
CA GLU A 108 0.05 -23.92 2.77
C GLU A 108 1.30 -23.38 2.05
N ASP A 109 1.18 -22.91 0.81
CA ASP A 109 2.29 -22.29 0.08
C ASP A 109 2.78 -21.00 0.74
N TRP A 110 1.85 -20.20 1.26
CA TRP A 110 2.17 -19.02 2.06
C TRP A 110 2.92 -19.42 3.33
N TRP A 111 2.46 -20.44 4.05
CA TRP A 111 3.10 -20.93 5.27
C TRP A 111 4.53 -21.44 5.02
N HIS A 112 4.74 -22.21 3.95
CA HIS A 112 6.08 -22.62 3.53
C HIS A 112 6.95 -21.43 3.10
N TRP A 113 6.37 -20.42 2.45
CA TRP A 113 7.10 -19.18 2.14
C TRP A 113 7.52 -18.42 3.40
N CYS A 114 6.67 -18.44 4.45
CA CYS A 114 6.97 -17.98 5.80
C CYS A 114 7.96 -18.89 6.56
N ARG A 115 8.54 -19.89 5.90
CA ARG A 115 9.50 -20.85 6.47
C ARG A 115 8.95 -21.64 7.65
N GLU A 116 7.63 -21.78 7.70
CA GLU A 116 6.92 -22.42 8.80
C GLU A 116 7.22 -21.76 10.16
N ASP A 117 7.52 -20.46 10.13
CA ASP A 117 7.82 -19.65 11.30
C ASP A 117 6.63 -18.72 11.62
N ARG A 118 6.10 -18.85 12.85
CA ARG A 118 4.93 -18.08 13.30
C ARG A 118 5.18 -16.58 13.39
N ALA A 119 6.42 -16.14 13.63
CA ALA A 119 6.79 -14.73 13.67
C ALA A 119 6.85 -14.15 12.25
N ILE A 120 7.45 -14.86 11.29
CA ILE A 120 7.45 -14.44 9.87
C ILE A 120 6.02 -14.40 9.33
N ALA A 121 5.18 -15.38 9.68
CA ALA A 121 3.76 -15.35 9.34
C ALA A 121 3.04 -14.15 9.96
N ALA A 122 3.27 -13.85 11.25
CA ALA A 122 2.70 -12.67 11.91
C ALA A 122 3.11 -11.35 11.23
N GLU A 123 4.37 -11.23 10.78
CA GLU A 123 4.80 -10.06 10.00
C GLU A 123 3.96 -9.85 8.74
N SER A 124 3.59 -10.92 8.02
CA SER A 124 2.75 -10.80 6.82
C SER A 124 1.31 -10.38 7.11
N TYR A 125 0.76 -10.78 8.26
CA TYR A 125 -0.54 -10.29 8.75
C TYR A 125 -0.50 -8.79 9.04
N PHE A 126 0.54 -8.35 9.75
CA PHE A 126 0.71 -6.94 10.06
C PHE A 126 1.04 -6.10 8.81
N ALA A 127 1.79 -6.65 7.85
CA ALA A 127 2.03 -6.02 6.57
C ALA A 127 0.70 -5.77 5.82
N PHE A 128 -0.20 -6.75 5.82
CA PHE A 128 -1.55 -6.57 5.28
C PHE A 128 -2.32 -5.48 6.02
N ALA A 129 -2.32 -5.51 7.35
CA ALA A 129 -3.02 -4.51 8.15
C ALA A 129 -2.49 -3.09 7.90
N ASP A 130 -1.17 -2.92 7.77
CA ASP A 130 -0.55 -1.65 7.43
C ASP A 130 -0.95 -1.16 6.04
N LEU A 131 -0.92 -2.04 5.04
CA LEU A 131 -1.36 -1.68 3.68
C LEU A 131 -2.87 -1.34 3.64
N PHE A 132 -3.68 -2.10 4.37
CA PHE A 132 -5.12 -1.88 4.49
C PHE A 132 -5.42 -0.52 5.14
N ASP A 133 -4.84 -0.27 6.31
CA ASP A 133 -5.06 0.98 7.06
C ASP A 133 -4.57 2.20 6.27
N PHE A 134 -3.46 2.07 5.55
CA PHE A 134 -2.97 3.11 4.65
C PHE A 134 -3.93 3.34 3.48
N ALA A 135 -4.18 2.33 2.64
CA ALA A 135 -4.93 2.49 1.41
C ALA A 135 -6.38 2.93 1.65
N TYR A 136 -7.07 2.27 2.59
CA TYR A 136 -8.44 2.64 2.93
C TYR A 136 -8.51 3.93 3.75
N GLY A 137 -7.57 4.17 4.65
CA GLY A 137 -7.56 5.42 5.41
C GLY A 137 -7.36 6.63 4.52
N VAL A 138 -6.51 6.53 3.49
CA VAL A 138 -6.31 7.59 2.48
C VAL A 138 -7.57 7.81 1.64
N ASP A 139 -8.33 6.76 1.33
CA ASP A 139 -9.62 6.90 0.64
C ASP A 139 -10.69 7.53 1.53
N ASP A 140 -10.76 7.12 2.81
CA ASP A 140 -11.73 7.64 3.80
C ASP A 140 -11.56 9.16 4.06
N VAL A 141 -10.36 9.71 3.85
CA VAL A 141 -10.07 11.15 4.05
C VAL A 141 -9.89 11.94 2.75
N ARG A 142 -10.11 11.31 1.59
CA ARG A 142 -9.78 11.87 0.27
C ARG A 142 -10.32 13.27 0.00
N ASP A 143 -11.53 13.56 0.47
CA ASP A 143 -12.24 14.80 0.14
C ASP A 143 -12.04 15.89 1.22
N ARG A 144 -11.20 15.63 2.23
CA ARG A 144 -10.99 16.55 3.37
C ARG A 144 -9.84 17.53 3.15
N GLU A 145 -8.72 17.07 2.58
CA GLU A 145 -7.57 17.94 2.30
C GLU A 145 -6.79 17.51 1.04
N PRO A 146 -7.01 18.18 -0.11
CA PRO A 146 -6.46 17.78 -1.41
C PRO A 146 -4.92 17.76 -1.51
N GLN A 147 -4.24 18.65 -0.78
CA GLN A 147 -2.77 18.75 -0.82
C GLN A 147 -2.14 17.59 -0.04
N ALA A 148 -2.67 17.26 1.14
CA ALA A 148 -2.31 16.05 1.88
C ALA A 148 -2.61 14.79 1.05
N GLN A 149 -3.77 14.74 0.38
CA GLN A 149 -4.14 13.63 -0.47
C GLN A 149 -3.16 13.40 -1.62
N THR A 150 -2.60 14.47 -2.18
CA THR A 150 -1.59 14.36 -3.24
C THR A 150 -0.30 13.76 -2.71
N LEU A 151 0.15 14.17 -1.52
CA LEU A 151 1.35 13.62 -0.89
C LEU A 151 1.19 12.14 -0.51
N TRP A 152 0.06 11.74 0.08
CA TRP A 152 -0.21 10.32 0.37
C TRP A 152 -0.32 9.47 -0.89
N ARG A 153 -0.94 9.97 -1.96
CA ARG A 153 -0.94 9.25 -3.25
C ARG A 153 0.47 9.05 -3.79
N MET A 154 1.32 10.08 -3.72
CA MET A 154 2.73 9.95 -4.11
C MET A 154 3.50 8.96 -3.22
N ALA A 155 3.22 8.93 -1.91
CA ALA A 155 3.78 7.92 -1.01
C ALA A 155 3.35 6.50 -1.44
N GLY A 156 2.06 6.30 -1.72
CA GLY A 156 1.53 5.03 -2.21
C GLY A 156 2.13 4.60 -3.55
N SER A 157 2.37 5.53 -4.48
CA SER A 157 3.07 5.24 -5.73
C SER A 157 4.51 4.78 -5.48
N ASN A 158 5.28 5.45 -4.61
CA ASN A 158 6.65 5.03 -4.29
C ASN A 158 6.69 3.67 -3.58
N LEU A 159 5.70 3.39 -2.71
CA LEU A 159 5.54 2.08 -2.10
C LEU A 159 5.26 1.00 -3.16
N SER A 160 4.38 1.32 -4.12
CA SER A 160 4.07 0.44 -5.25
C SER A 160 5.31 0.17 -6.11
N ASP A 161 6.14 1.18 -6.39
CA ASP A 161 7.38 1.01 -7.14
C ASP A 161 8.35 0.08 -6.42
N ALA A 162 8.54 0.27 -5.11
CA ALA A 162 9.37 -0.62 -4.29
C ALA A 162 8.81 -2.05 -4.27
N ALA A 163 7.50 -2.22 -4.11
CA ALA A 163 6.83 -3.51 -4.08
C ALA A 163 6.88 -4.27 -5.41
N ASN A 164 6.84 -3.56 -6.54
CA ASN A 164 6.96 -4.17 -7.87
C ASN A 164 8.42 -4.54 -8.20
N ALA A 165 9.40 -3.71 -7.80
CA ALA A 165 10.80 -3.91 -8.16
C ALA A 165 11.52 -4.89 -7.23
N LEU A 166 11.33 -4.80 -5.90
CA LEU A 166 12.06 -5.61 -4.92
C LEU A 166 12.01 -7.12 -5.19
N PRO A 167 10.87 -7.75 -5.53
CA PRO A 167 10.80 -9.19 -5.76
C PRO A 167 11.82 -9.72 -6.78
N ALA A 168 12.06 -8.96 -7.86
CA ALA A 168 12.91 -9.36 -8.97
C ALA A 168 14.26 -8.64 -9.04
N ALA A 169 14.50 -7.62 -8.20
CA ALA A 169 15.68 -6.78 -8.29
C ALA A 169 16.98 -7.54 -7.96
N PHE A 170 17.96 -7.52 -8.88
CA PHE A 170 19.31 -8.01 -8.64
C PHE A 170 20.15 -7.06 -7.77
N GLY A 171 19.89 -5.75 -7.86
CA GLY A 171 20.51 -4.70 -7.05
C GLY A 171 19.46 -3.88 -6.31
N VAL A 172 19.78 -3.43 -5.10
CA VAL A 172 18.79 -2.80 -4.19
C VAL A 172 19.03 -1.32 -3.91
N ASP A 173 20.18 -0.77 -4.34
CA ASP A 173 20.54 0.63 -4.04
C ASP A 173 19.56 1.64 -4.66
N SER A 174 19.08 1.40 -5.89
CA SER A 174 18.12 2.28 -6.56
C SER A 174 16.74 2.30 -5.88
N LEU A 175 16.43 1.32 -5.04
CA LEU A 175 15.16 1.19 -4.34
C LEU A 175 15.14 1.96 -3.02
N LEU A 176 16.29 2.42 -2.54
CA LEU A 176 16.37 3.23 -1.32
C LEU A 176 15.65 4.56 -1.46
N GLN A 177 15.73 5.18 -2.64
CA GLN A 177 15.05 6.45 -2.89
C GLN A 177 13.53 6.33 -2.76
N PRO A 178 12.82 5.43 -3.48
CA PRO A 178 11.38 5.31 -3.30
C PRO A 178 11.00 4.91 -1.88
N ILE A 179 11.77 4.02 -1.21
CA ILE A 179 11.54 3.64 0.19
C ILE A 179 11.60 4.86 1.12
N CYS A 180 12.64 5.68 1.04
CA CYS A 180 12.74 6.90 1.88
C CYS A 180 11.63 7.90 1.54
N MET A 181 11.21 7.96 0.27
CA MET A 181 10.12 8.86 -0.14
C MET A 181 8.76 8.46 0.42
N VAL A 182 8.50 7.16 0.62
CA VAL A 182 7.28 6.73 1.32
C VAL A 182 7.18 7.38 2.70
N ALA A 183 8.25 7.33 3.49
CA ALA A 183 8.26 7.90 4.83
C ALA A 183 8.15 9.44 4.81
N GLU A 184 8.97 10.12 4.01
CA GLU A 184 8.98 11.58 3.92
C GLU A 184 7.61 12.14 3.49
N LEU A 185 7.04 11.59 2.40
CA LEU A 185 5.78 12.07 1.85
C LEU A 185 4.61 11.79 2.80
N SER A 186 4.61 10.64 3.48
CA SER A 186 3.54 10.29 4.42
C SER A 186 3.55 11.19 5.66
N LEU A 187 4.72 11.51 6.21
CA LEU A 187 4.86 12.44 7.33
C LEU A 187 4.41 13.85 6.94
N LYS A 188 4.83 14.33 5.77
CA LYS A 188 4.37 15.63 5.23
C LYS A 188 2.86 15.64 5.03
N ALA A 189 2.30 14.59 4.44
CA ALA A 189 0.86 14.49 4.22
C ALA A 189 0.08 14.62 5.53
N ALA A 190 0.51 13.91 6.58
CA ALA A 190 -0.09 14.01 7.91
C ALA A 190 0.02 15.42 8.51
N LEU A 191 1.16 16.09 8.40
CA LEU A 191 1.33 17.47 8.87
C LEU A 191 0.45 18.46 8.09
N VAL A 192 0.38 18.35 6.76
CA VAL A 192 -0.52 19.17 5.92
C VAL A 192 -1.97 18.91 6.32
N PHE A 193 -2.35 17.65 6.51
CA PHE A 193 -3.69 17.29 6.95
C PHE A 193 -4.03 17.87 8.33
N ASN A 194 -3.02 18.01 9.20
CA ASN A 194 -3.13 18.64 10.51
C ASN A 194 -3.09 20.18 10.46
N GLY A 195 -2.99 20.79 9.28
CA GLY A 195 -3.07 22.23 9.07
C GLY A 195 -1.74 22.94 8.78
N ALA A 196 -0.63 22.24 8.59
CA ALA A 196 0.63 22.85 8.16
C ALA A 196 0.53 23.37 6.71
N ASP A 197 1.12 24.53 6.41
CA ASP A 197 1.20 25.02 5.02
C ASP A 197 2.16 24.13 4.21
N PRO A 198 1.74 23.50 3.11
CA PRO A 198 2.63 22.66 2.31
C PRO A 198 3.85 23.39 1.74
N ASN A 199 3.81 24.72 1.64
CA ASN A 199 4.98 25.51 1.23
C ASN A 199 6.12 25.47 2.26
N GLU A 200 5.84 25.16 3.53
CA GLU A 200 6.85 25.00 4.58
C GLU A 200 7.84 23.85 4.28
N PHE A 201 7.41 22.87 3.47
CA PHE A 201 8.23 21.73 3.07
C PHE A 201 9.10 22.00 1.83
N LYS A 202 9.12 23.23 1.33
CA LYS A 202 10.04 23.64 0.27
C LYS A 202 11.43 23.88 0.84
N GLY A 203 12.44 23.21 0.28
CA GLY A 203 13.84 23.38 0.65
C GLY A 203 14.35 22.37 1.70
N PRO A 204 15.54 22.58 2.26
CA PRO A 204 16.27 21.55 3.01
C PRO A 204 15.53 20.99 4.23
N LYS A 205 14.79 21.83 4.96
CA LYS A 205 14.00 21.41 6.13
C LYS A 205 12.85 20.47 5.75
N GLY A 206 12.36 20.54 4.52
CA GLY A 206 11.39 19.59 4.00
C GLY A 206 11.96 18.18 3.83
N HIS A 207 13.27 17.97 3.85
CA HIS A 207 13.90 16.66 3.70
C HIS A 207 14.45 16.11 5.02
N ASP A 208 14.25 16.83 6.13
CA ASP A 208 14.62 16.40 7.47
C ASP A 208 13.56 15.44 8.03
N VAL A 209 13.60 14.19 7.58
CA VAL A 209 12.63 13.16 7.97
C VAL A 209 12.54 12.97 9.49
N PRO A 210 13.65 12.93 10.26
CA PRO A 210 13.60 12.96 11.73
C PRO A 210 12.83 14.16 12.28
N GLY A 211 13.15 15.38 11.82
CA GLY A 211 12.45 16.59 12.26
C GLY A 211 10.96 16.60 11.92
N LEU A 212 10.57 16.02 10.78
CA LEU A 212 9.16 15.84 10.41
C LEU A 212 8.44 14.88 11.35
N ALA A 213 9.09 13.77 11.75
CA ALA A 213 8.51 12.81 12.69
C ALA A 213 8.34 13.41 14.09
N ASP A 214 9.35 14.13 14.58
CA ASP A 214 9.28 14.82 15.87
C ASP A 214 8.17 15.88 15.90
N ARG A 215 8.06 16.67 14.83
CA ARG A 215 6.99 17.66 14.67
C ARG A 215 5.61 16.99 14.66
N LEU A 216 5.43 15.92 13.89
CA LEU A 216 4.14 15.22 13.81
C LEU A 216 3.75 14.62 15.17
N SER A 217 4.70 14.04 15.89
CA SER A 217 4.49 13.51 17.25
C SER A 217 4.04 14.60 18.22
N ALA A 218 4.61 15.82 18.11
CA ALA A 218 4.21 16.95 18.95
C ALA A 218 2.84 17.54 18.57
N GLU A 219 2.53 17.67 17.28
CA GLU A 219 1.32 18.33 16.79
C GLU A 219 0.09 17.42 16.72
N ALA A 220 0.28 16.12 16.52
CA ALA A 220 -0.79 15.13 16.45
C ALA A 220 -0.34 13.78 17.09
N PRO A 221 -0.17 13.71 18.42
CA PRO A 221 0.36 12.54 19.12
C PRO A 221 -0.40 11.24 18.82
N HIS A 222 0.32 10.11 18.77
CA HIS A 222 -0.22 8.79 18.50
C HIS A 222 0.58 7.69 19.21
N ARG A 223 -0.08 6.56 19.52
CA ARG A 223 0.55 5.42 20.20
C ARG A 223 1.77 4.84 19.46
N GLU A 224 1.87 5.09 18.16
CA GLU A 224 2.91 4.54 17.28
C GLU A 224 4.12 5.47 17.13
N ASP A 225 4.13 6.66 17.76
CA ASP A 225 5.20 7.66 17.63
C ASP A 225 6.60 7.10 17.92
N ILE A 226 6.74 6.32 18.99
CA ILE A 226 8.01 5.70 19.37
C ILE A 226 8.53 4.79 18.24
N LYS A 227 7.64 3.96 17.68
CA LYS A 227 7.97 3.01 16.61
C LYS A 227 8.28 3.72 15.29
N VAL A 228 7.54 4.78 14.98
CA VAL A 228 7.85 5.65 13.83
C VAL A 228 9.24 6.26 13.98
N ALA A 229 9.55 6.87 15.13
CA ALA A 229 10.86 7.47 15.38
C ALA A 229 12.01 6.44 15.33
N GLU A 230 11.80 5.21 15.82
CA GLU A 230 12.73 4.09 15.66
C GLU A 230 13.00 3.79 14.19
N ILE A 231 11.96 3.67 13.36
CA ILE A 231 12.10 3.37 11.93
C ILE A 231 12.80 4.51 11.19
N ILE A 232 12.43 5.77 11.46
CA ILE A 232 13.03 6.92 10.79
C ILE A 232 14.55 7.00 11.06
N ARG A 233 15.00 6.67 12.28
CA ARG A 233 16.44 6.59 12.61
C ARG A 233 17.20 5.53 11.82
N GLN A 234 16.51 4.55 11.25
CA GLN A 234 17.09 3.46 10.48
C GLN A 234 17.20 3.77 8.98
N LEU A 235 16.59 4.88 8.52
CA LEU A 235 16.63 5.30 7.12
C LEU A 235 18.01 5.86 6.74
N PRO A 236 18.57 5.45 5.59
CA PRO A 236 19.81 6.02 5.10
C PRO A 236 19.61 7.45 4.55
N PRO A 237 20.66 8.28 4.52
CA PRO A 237 20.62 9.58 3.83
C PRO A 237 20.49 9.37 2.31
N TYR A 238 19.26 9.42 1.80
CA TYR A 238 18.97 8.98 0.42
C TYR A 238 19.47 9.95 -0.67
N VAL A 239 19.70 11.23 -0.35
CA VAL A 239 20.29 12.18 -1.30
C VAL A 239 21.74 11.79 -1.62
N LYS A 240 22.48 11.28 -0.63
CA LYS A 240 23.86 10.81 -0.81
C LYS A 240 23.92 9.43 -1.48
N SER A 241 22.95 8.56 -1.21
CA SER A 241 22.91 7.20 -1.79
C SER A 241 22.63 7.15 -3.30
N ARG A 242 22.27 8.28 -3.92
CA ARG A 242 22.13 8.38 -5.39
C ARG A 242 23.46 8.31 -6.12
N TYR A 243 24.54 8.71 -5.47
CA TYR A 243 25.86 8.86 -6.08
C TYR A 243 26.89 7.85 -5.56
N ALA A 244 26.52 7.05 -4.57
CA ALA A 244 27.32 5.95 -4.05
C ALA A 244 26.41 4.85 -3.47
N PRO A 245 26.73 3.56 -3.68
CA PRO A 245 26.01 2.46 -3.02
C PRO A 245 25.96 2.67 -1.51
N ALA A 246 24.79 2.44 -0.90
CA ALA A 246 24.65 2.59 0.55
C ALA A 246 25.28 1.43 1.33
N GLY A 247 25.70 0.37 0.63
CA GLY A 247 26.29 -0.83 1.23
C GLY A 247 25.28 -1.67 2.03
N LEU A 248 23.98 -1.43 1.84
CA LEU A 248 22.93 -2.17 2.54
C LEU A 248 22.71 -3.53 1.88
N THR A 249 22.53 -4.56 2.69
CA THR A 249 22.14 -5.89 2.20
C THR A 249 20.71 -5.87 1.68
N ARG A 250 20.36 -6.81 0.79
CA ARG A 250 18.98 -7.01 0.33
C ARG A 250 17.99 -7.17 1.49
N LEU A 251 18.36 -7.97 2.50
CA LEU A 251 17.59 -8.15 3.73
C LEU A 251 17.28 -6.79 4.37
N ARG A 252 18.29 -5.94 4.52
CA ARG A 252 18.11 -4.62 5.13
C ARG A 252 17.19 -3.72 4.32
N VAL A 253 17.30 -3.72 2.99
CA VAL A 253 16.41 -2.93 2.13
C VAL A 253 14.97 -3.46 2.18
N ALA A 254 14.77 -4.78 2.18
CA ALA A 254 13.45 -5.38 2.32
C ALA A 254 12.79 -5.00 3.67
N ARG A 255 13.56 -5.05 4.77
CA ARG A 255 13.08 -4.63 6.10
C ARG A 255 12.75 -3.14 6.16
N LEU A 256 13.56 -2.27 5.54
CA LEU A 256 13.24 -0.84 5.44
C LEU A 256 11.95 -0.61 4.65
N ALA A 257 11.75 -1.32 3.54
CA ALA A 257 10.54 -1.20 2.72
C ALA A 257 9.27 -1.59 3.50
N LEU A 258 9.34 -2.69 4.25
CA LEU A 258 8.25 -3.11 5.16
C LEU A 258 8.01 -2.08 6.28
N ALA A 259 9.08 -1.52 6.85
CA ALA A 259 8.99 -0.54 7.92
C ALA A 259 8.38 0.79 7.47
N VAL A 260 8.71 1.30 6.27
CA VAL A 260 8.11 2.54 5.76
C VAL A 260 6.64 2.36 5.35
N GLN A 261 6.22 1.15 4.98
CA GLN A 261 4.79 0.82 4.81
C GLN A 261 4.03 1.01 6.12
N PHE A 262 4.60 0.57 7.25
CA PHE A 262 4.05 0.87 8.57
C PHE A 262 4.02 2.36 8.88
N VAL A 263 5.09 3.11 8.57
CA VAL A 263 5.10 4.58 8.77
C VAL A 263 3.97 5.24 7.97
N ALA A 264 3.78 4.85 6.71
CA ALA A 264 2.68 5.35 5.89
C ALA A 264 1.32 5.08 6.54
N ALA A 265 1.07 3.85 7.00
CA ALA A 265 -0.15 3.51 7.71
C ALA A 265 -0.35 4.33 9.00
N ALA A 266 0.70 4.45 9.81
CA ALA A 266 0.69 5.19 11.08
C ALA A 266 0.37 6.68 10.89
N THR A 267 0.75 7.27 9.75
CA THR A 267 0.42 8.68 9.45
C THR A 267 -1.07 8.88 9.20
N VAL A 268 -1.75 7.88 8.62
CA VAL A 268 -3.17 7.95 8.26
C VAL A 268 -4.07 7.50 9.42
N ARG A 269 -3.65 6.50 10.20
CA ARG A 269 -4.38 6.02 11.41
C ARG A 269 -4.73 7.14 12.38
N ARG A 270 -3.86 8.16 12.49
CA ARG A 270 -4.09 9.37 13.32
C ARG A 270 -5.38 10.11 12.98
N PHE A 271 -5.80 10.05 11.72
CA PHE A 271 -6.89 10.86 11.19
C PHE A 271 -8.08 10.02 10.73
N SER A 272 -7.90 8.72 10.54
CA SER A 272 -8.98 7.77 10.32
C SER A 272 -9.67 7.43 11.63
N ARG A 273 -10.97 7.72 11.74
CA ARG A 273 -11.75 7.41 12.96
C ARG A 273 -12.09 5.93 13.11
N GLN A 274 -11.98 5.14 12.03
CA GLN A 274 -12.51 3.78 11.98
C GLN A 274 -11.53 2.74 11.41
N ARG A 275 -10.41 3.16 10.79
CA ARG A 275 -9.43 2.24 10.18
C ARG A 275 -8.21 2.10 11.06
N ASP A 276 -8.18 1.00 11.79
CA ASP A 276 -7.03 0.58 12.57
C ASP A 276 -7.05 -0.94 12.77
N LEU A 277 -6.93 -1.67 11.66
CA LEU A 277 -6.89 -3.13 11.67
C LEU A 277 -5.66 -3.63 12.43
N ALA A 278 -4.53 -2.92 12.34
CA ALA A 278 -3.33 -3.27 13.09
C ALA A 278 -3.57 -3.28 14.61
N SER A 279 -4.23 -2.26 15.17
CA SER A 279 -4.57 -2.24 16.60
C SER A 279 -5.42 -3.43 17.02
N GLN A 280 -6.39 -3.82 16.18
CA GLN A 280 -7.24 -4.99 16.45
C GLN A 280 -6.39 -6.28 16.50
N MET A 281 -5.43 -6.43 15.59
CA MET A 281 -4.50 -7.56 15.53
C MET A 281 -3.43 -7.57 16.62
N GLU A 282 -3.13 -6.43 17.22
CA GLU A 282 -2.20 -6.34 18.36
C GLU A 282 -2.83 -6.86 19.67
N THR A 283 -4.13 -7.20 19.65
CA THR A 283 -4.89 -7.73 20.78
C THR A 283 -5.50 -9.10 20.45
N GLY A 284 -5.76 -9.94 21.46
CA GLY A 284 -6.61 -11.13 21.29
C GLY A 284 -5.93 -12.43 20.82
N GLY A 285 -4.60 -12.52 20.87
CA GLY A 285 -3.85 -13.73 20.53
C GLY A 285 -3.04 -13.57 19.24
N TRP A 286 -2.64 -14.67 18.60
CA TRP A 286 -1.89 -14.60 17.33
C TRP A 286 -2.71 -13.82 16.28
N PRO A 287 -2.12 -12.86 15.53
CA PRO A 287 -0.69 -12.67 15.28
C PRO A 287 0.07 -11.80 16.31
N ALA A 288 -0.54 -11.36 17.40
CA ALA A 288 0.12 -10.56 18.43
C ALA A 288 1.22 -11.32 19.19
N PRO A 289 2.26 -10.61 19.70
CA PRO A 289 2.55 -9.20 19.46
C PRO A 289 3.19 -8.98 18.09
N ARG A 290 3.11 -7.75 17.58
CA ARG A 290 3.80 -7.35 16.34
C ARG A 290 5.32 -7.59 16.48
N PRO A 291 5.94 -8.36 15.56
CA PRO A 291 7.39 -8.51 15.55
C PRO A 291 8.12 -7.19 15.26
N PRO A 292 9.34 -6.98 15.79
CA PRO A 292 10.13 -5.80 15.45
C PRO A 292 10.56 -5.81 13.98
N PHE A 293 10.64 -4.63 13.34
CA PHE A 293 11.06 -4.52 11.94
C PHE A 293 12.55 -4.79 11.73
N PHE A 294 13.35 -4.62 12.78
CA PHE A 294 14.80 -4.79 12.75
C PHE A 294 15.22 -5.65 13.96
N PRO A 295 16.10 -6.65 13.75
CA PRO A 295 16.67 -7.44 14.84
C PRO A 295 17.64 -6.62 15.70
#